data_AF-A0AAN7HIV4-F1
#
_entry.id   AF-A0AAN7HIV4-F1
#
_cell.length_a   1.000
_cell.length_b   1.000
_cell.length_c   1.000
_cell.angle_alpha   90.00
_cell.angle_beta   90.00
_cell.angle_gamma   90.00
#
_symmetry.space_group_name_H-M   'P 1'
#
loop_
_entity.id
_entity.type
_entity.pdbx_description
1 polymer ?
#
loop_
_entity_poly.entity_id
_entity_poly.type
_entity_poly.pdbx_seq_one_letter_code
_entity_poly.pdbx_strand_id
1 'polypeptide(L)' 'MADKQTVKTCKKRIDRKDKIFLAINVVKNKQADSLRHATKLFDVLATTLYDRISGKRIYNKMSKQYL' A
#
# COMPACT_ATOMS: atom_id res chain seq x y z
N MET A 1 32.77 10.23 27.59
CA MET A 1 32.10 9.01 27.09
C MET A 1 31.15 9.43 25.98
N ALA A 2 31.54 9.26 24.72
CA ALA A 2 30.68 9.57 23.57
C ALA A 2 29.98 8.28 23.15
N ASP A 3 28.69 8.18 23.49
CA ASP A 3 27.84 7.08 23.06
C ASP A 3 27.70 7.18 21.55
N LYS A 4 28.44 6.29 20.86
CA LYS A 4 28.37 6.14 19.40
C LYS A 4 26.99 5.59 19.08
N GLN A 5 26.04 6.49 18.91
CA GLN A 5 24.71 6.22 18.43
C GLN A 5 24.83 5.66 17.02
N THR A 6 25.01 4.35 16.94
CA THR A 6 24.98 3.57 15.71
C THR A 6 23.60 3.73 15.11
N VAL A 7 23.46 4.72 14.23
CA VAL A 7 22.40 4.82 13.24
C VAL A 7 22.58 3.62 12.33
N LYS A 8 22.09 2.45 12.76
CA LYS A 8 21.85 1.32 11.88
C LYS A 8 20.81 1.82 10.89
N THR A 9 21.28 2.26 9.73
CA THR A 9 20.47 2.45 8.53
C THR A 9 19.88 1.10 8.15
N CYS A 10 18.82 0.70 8.86
CA CYS A 10 17.93 -0.35 8.45
C CYS A 10 17.25 0.16 7.19
N LYS A 11 17.80 -0.18 6.02
CA LYS A 11 17.01 -0.24 4.78
C LYS A 11 15.91 -1.27 5.02
N LYS A 12 14.84 -0.87 5.73
CA LYS A 12 13.63 -1.67 5.87
C LYS A 12 13.17 -1.91 4.45
N ARG A 13 13.23 -3.18 4.00
CA ARG A 13 12.54 -3.59 2.79
C ARG A 13 11.09 -3.18 3.01
N ILE A 14 10.62 -2.17 2.28
CA ILE A 14 9.22 -1.76 2.38
C ILE A 14 8.42 -2.95 1.87
N ASP A 15 7.69 -3.58 2.79
CA ASP A 15 6.89 -4.73 2.47
C ASP A 15 5.84 -4.35 1.42
N ARG A 16 5.47 -5.32 0.58
CA ARG A 16 4.48 -5.09 -0.47
C ARG A 16 3.15 -4.57 0.10
N LYS A 17 2.80 -4.95 1.33
CA LYS A 17 1.61 -4.46 2.03
C LYS A 17 1.69 -2.96 2.33
N ASP A 18 2.86 -2.48 2.75
CA ASP A 18 3.08 -1.06 3.07
C ASP A 18 3.06 -0.20 1.81
N LYS A 19 3.65 -0.69 0.71
CA LYS A 19 3.55 -0.03 -0.61
C LYS A 19 2.10 0.14 -1.05
N ILE A 20 1.29 -0.90 -0.90
CA ILE A 20 -0.15 -0.86 -1.21
C ILE A 20 -0.87 0.13 -0.30
N PHE A 21 -0.58 0.11 1.00
CA PHE A 21 -1.21 1.01 1.97
C PHE A 21 -0.90 2.48 1.66
N LEU A 22 0.38 2.80 1.42
CA LEU A 22 0.82 4.14 1.04
C LEU A 22 0.19 4.59 -0.28
N ALA A 23 0.15 3.73 -1.30
CA ALA A 23 -0.50 4.02 -2.57
C ALA A 23 -2.00 4.35 -2.40
N ILE A 24 -2.73 3.59 -1.58
CA ILE A 24 -4.14 3.88 -1.28
C ILE A 24 -4.27 5.22 -0.56
N ASN A 25 -3.40 5.51 0.40
CA ASN A 25 -3.44 6.77 1.15
C ASN A 25 -3.20 7.98 0.25
N VAL A 26 -2.22 7.93 -0.65
CA VAL A 26 -1.92 9.02 -1.58
C VAL A 26 -3.12 9.25 -2.54
N VAL A 27 -3.77 8.19 -3.02
CA VAL A 27 -4.99 8.30 -3.83
C VAL A 27 -6.15 8.90 -3.03
N LYS A 28 -6.39 8.43 -1.80
CA LYS A 28 -7.49 8.92 -0.95
C LYS A 28 -7.32 10.38 -0.55
N ASN A 29 -6.10 10.82 -0.27
CA ASN A 29 -5.80 12.20 0.07
C ASN A 29 -5.69 13.13 -1.15
N LYS A 30 -6.06 12.66 -2.36
CA LYS A 30 -5.93 13.40 -3.63
C LYS A 30 -4.51 13.95 -3.89
N GLN A 31 -3.49 13.32 -3.30
CA GLN A 31 -2.08 13.66 -3.51
C GLN A 31 -1.53 13.02 -4.79
N ALA A 32 -2.23 12.03 -5.34
CA ALA A 32 -2.02 11.54 -6.69
C ALA A 32 -3.20 11.95 -7.57
N ASP A 33 -2.91 12.51 -8.76
CA ASP A 33 -3.92 12.93 -9.73
C ASP A 33 -4.77 11.76 -10.26
N SER A 34 -4.23 10.54 -10.17
CA SER A 34 -4.93 9.34 -10.63
C SER A 34 -4.40 8.07 -9.97
N LEU A 35 -5.21 7.00 -10.00
CA LEU A 35 -4.77 5.64 -9.66
C LEU A 35 -3.49 5.25 -10.41
N ARG A 36 -3.39 5.63 -11.69
CA ARG A 36 -2.22 5.33 -12.53
C ARG A 36 -0.96 6.05 -12.05
N HIS A 37 -1.09 7.24 -11.48
CA HIS A 37 0.03 7.96 -10.87
C HIS A 37 0.51 7.22 -9.61
N ALA A 38 -0.41 6.79 -8.73
CA ALA A 38 -0.06 6.03 -7.53
C ALA A 38 0.56 4.65 -7.84
N THR A 39 0.11 3.97 -8.90
CA THR A 39 0.71 2.68 -9.31
C THR A 39 2.16 2.82 -9.73
N LYS A 40 2.51 3.92 -10.41
CA LYS A 40 3.89 4.19 -10.83
C LYS A 40 4.79 4.57 -9.66
N LEU A 41 4.28 5.36 -8.71
CA LEU A 41 5.04 5.81 -7.55
C LEU A 41 5.41 4.67 -6.59
N PHE A 42 4.49 3.73 -6.38
CA PHE A 42 4.68 2.67 -5.38
C PHE A 42 4.95 1.28 -5.98
N ASP A 43 5.04 1.17 -7.31
CA ASP A 43 5.22 -0.10 -8.02
C ASP A 43 4.19 -1.16 -7.59
N VAL A 44 2.92 -0.78 -7.70
CA VAL A 44 1.77 -1.61 -7.34
C VAL A 44 0.83 -1.69 -8.54
N LEU A 45 0.24 -2.86 -8.78
CA LEU A 45 -0.76 -3.04 -9.85
C LEU A 45 -2.03 -2.22 -9.58
N ALA A 46 -2.55 -1.56 -10.63
CA ALA A 46 -3.80 -0.80 -10.58
C ALA A 46 -4.97 -1.66 -10.09
N THR A 47 -5.05 -2.91 -10.54
CA THR A 47 -6.08 -3.88 -10.12
C THR A 47 -6.04 -4.13 -8.62
N THR A 48 -4.84 -4.24 -8.03
CA THR A 48 -4.67 -4.44 -6.58
C THR A 48 -5.16 -3.23 -5.79
N LEU A 49 -4.88 -2.01 -6.26
CA LEU A 49 -5.38 -0.79 -5.62
C LEU A 49 -6.90 -0.68 -5.77
N TYR A 50 -7.42 -0.92 -6.98
CA TYR A 50 -8.86 -0.89 -7.25
C TYR A 50 -9.62 -1.88 -6.38
N ASP A 51 -9.19 -3.14 -6.30
CA ASP A 51 -9.84 -4.17 -5.47
C ASP A 51 -9.83 -3.83 -3.98
N ARG A 52 -8.80 -3.12 -3.51
CA ARG A 52 -8.66 -2.68 -2.12
C ARG A 52 -9.52 -1.45 -1.83
N ILE A 53 -9.59 -0.50 -2.76
CA ILE A 53 -10.38 0.73 -2.63
C ILE A 53 -11.87 0.44 -2.78
N SER A 54 -12.25 -0.35 -3.79
CA SER A 54 -13.64 -0.78 -4.03
C SER A 54 -14.16 -1.78 -2.99
N GLY A 55 -13.31 -2.30 -2.12
CA GLY A 55 -13.69 -3.33 -1.15
C GLY A 55 -14.01 -4.69 -1.79
N LYS A 56 -13.78 -4.88 -3.09
CA LYS A 56 -14.11 -6.12 -3.83
C LYS A 56 -13.50 -7.38 -3.19
N ARG A 57 -12.35 -7.25 -2.52
CA ARG A 57 -11.75 -8.35 -1.72
C ARG A 57 -12.53 -8.73 -0.46
N ILE A 58 -13.25 -7.79 0.15
CA ILE A 58 -14.09 -8.05 1.34
C ILE A 58 -15.36 -8.79 0.90
N TYR A 59 -16.00 -8.34 -0.18
CA TYR A 59 -17.18 -8.98 -0.76
C TYR A 59 -16.90 -10.43 -1.19
N ASN A 60 -15.76 -10.70 -1.81
CA ASN A 60 -15.42 -12.08 -2.25
C ASN A 60 -15.08 -13.01 -1.07
N LYS A 61 -14.66 -12.47 0.09
CA LYS A 61 -14.40 -13.26 1.29
C LYS A 61 -15.69 -13.58 2.05
N MET A 62 -16.62 -12.64 2.13
CA MET A 62 -17.95 -12.89 2.68
C MET A 62 -18.78 -13.82 1.80
N SER A 63 -18.71 -13.68 0.47
CA SER A 63 -19.48 -14.53 -0.45
C SER A 63 -19.08 -16.01 -0.42
N LYS A 64 -17.88 -16.35 0.04
CA LYS A 64 -17.43 -17.75 0.20
C LYS A 64 -17.71 -18.33 1.59
N GLN A 65 -18.18 -17.50 2.53
CA GLN A 65 -18.48 -17.92 3.90
C GLN A 65 -19.95 -18.35 4.05
N TYR A 66 -20.77 -18.13 3.02
CA TYR A 66 -22.19 -18.49 2.97
C TYR A 66 -22.51 -19.57 1.91
N LEU A 67 -21.52 -20.40 1.53
CA LEU A 67 -21.72 -21.61 0.74
C LEU A 67 -21.47 -22.84 1.60
#